data_AF-A0A9X0DDT2-F1
#
_entry.id   AF-A0A9X0DDT2-F1
#
_cell.length_a   1.000
_cell.length_b   1.000
_cell.length_c   1.000
_cell.angle_alpha   90.00
_cell.angle_beta   90.00
_cell.angle_gamma   90.00
#
_symmetry.space_group_name_H-M   'P 1'
#
loop_
_entity.id
_entity.type
_entity.pdbx_description
1 polymer ?
#
loop_
_entity_poly.entity_id
_entity_poly.type
_entity_poly.pdbx_seq_one_letter_code
_entity_poly.pdbx_strand_id
1 'polypeptide(L)'
;MIRVALSVEISNWLKPFLALALLLFMSNNSMSEATCREEKMTWGSALMNHTYKTVHADNFVGCLLKCNQDPQCRSFNFWWNKLECDFNNATKYSASASFICKVNCACVHRDMDSEEYSGDDCLGAADMVNEARKQNMPI
;
A
#
# COMPACT_ATOMS: atom_id res chain seq x y z
N MET A 1 -62.02 -18.32 -11.60
CA MET A 1 -60.95 -17.99 -12.57
C MET A 1 -60.52 -16.51 -12.56
N ILE A 2 -61.41 -15.55 -12.27
CA ILE A 2 -61.09 -14.10 -12.24
C ILE A 2 -60.10 -13.70 -11.12
N ARG A 3 -60.17 -14.34 -9.94
CA ARG A 3 -59.26 -14.06 -8.82
C ARG A 3 -57.78 -14.40 -9.10
N VAL A 4 -57.51 -15.37 -9.97
CA VAL A 4 -56.13 -15.79 -10.32
C VAL A 4 -55.49 -14.78 -11.27
N ALA A 5 -56.25 -14.21 -12.22
CA ALA A 5 -55.75 -13.22 -13.18
C ALA A 5 -55.34 -11.89 -12.51
N LEU A 6 -56.12 -11.41 -11.53
CA LEU A 6 -55.79 -10.21 -10.74
C LEU A 6 -54.48 -10.39 -9.93
N SER A 7 -54.28 -11.56 -9.32
CA SER A 7 -53.03 -11.86 -8.59
C SER A 7 -51.81 -11.97 -9.51
N VAL A 8 -52.00 -12.49 -10.74
CA VAL A 8 -50.94 -12.60 -11.75
C VAL A 8 -50.56 -11.23 -12.30
N GLU A 9 -51.52 -10.34 -12.58
CA GLU A 9 -51.23 -8.98 -13.03
C GLU A 9 -50.47 -8.18 -11.96
N ILE A 10 -50.94 -8.18 -10.70
CA ILE A 10 -50.26 -7.50 -9.59
C ILE A 10 -48.82 -8.02 -9.42
N SER A 11 -48.60 -9.34 -9.57
CA SER A 11 -47.25 -9.92 -9.54
C SER A 11 -46.36 -9.44 -10.70
N ASN A 12 -46.96 -9.13 -11.86
CA ASN A 12 -46.24 -8.72 -13.06
C ASN A 12 -45.80 -7.26 -12.98
N TRP A 13 -46.56 -6.41 -12.28
CA TRP A 13 -46.19 -5.03 -11.97
C TRP A 13 -45.08 -4.93 -10.91
N LEU A 14 -44.90 -5.92 -10.03
CA LEU A 14 -43.79 -5.93 -9.06
C LEU A 14 -42.42 -6.28 -9.67
N LYS A 15 -42.40 -7.06 -10.77
CA LYS A 15 -41.16 -7.48 -11.45
C LYS A 15 -40.28 -6.33 -11.94
N PRO A 16 -40.79 -5.28 -12.62
CA PRO A 16 -39.94 -4.16 -13.05
C PRO A 16 -39.38 -3.37 -11.86
N PHE A 17 -40.14 -3.22 -10.77
CA PHE A 17 -39.62 -2.57 -9.55
C PHE A 17 -38.51 -3.38 -8.89
N LEU A 18 -38.67 -4.70 -8.81
CA LEU A 18 -37.64 -5.61 -8.29
C LEU A 18 -36.39 -5.63 -9.17
N ALA A 19 -36.56 -5.64 -10.49
CA ALA A 19 -35.46 -5.57 -11.45
C ALA A 19 -34.70 -4.23 -11.35
N LEU A 20 -35.41 -3.11 -11.22
CA LEU A 20 -34.81 -1.79 -11.05
C LEU A 20 -34.04 -1.69 -9.73
N ALA A 21 -34.60 -2.22 -8.63
CA ALA A 21 -33.91 -2.26 -7.34
C ALA A 21 -32.62 -3.09 -7.38
N LEU A 22 -32.62 -4.23 -8.08
CA LEU A 22 -31.42 -5.06 -8.28
C LEU A 22 -30.35 -4.34 -9.10
N LEU A 23 -30.74 -3.62 -10.17
CA LEU A 23 -29.80 -2.83 -10.98
C LEU A 23 -29.15 -1.70 -10.16
N LEU A 24 -29.91 -1.04 -9.30
CA LEU A 24 -29.39 -0.01 -8.38
C LEU A 24 -28.48 -0.60 -7.29
N PHE A 25 -28.73 -1.83 -6.85
CA PHE A 25 -27.84 -2.54 -5.92
C PHE A 25 -26.49 -2.87 -6.56
N MET A 26 -26.48 -3.28 -7.83
CA MET A 26 -25.24 -3.60 -8.56
C MET A 26 -24.39 -2.34 -8.80
N SER A 27 -24.99 -1.17 -9.04
CA SER A 27 -24.26 0.09 -9.22
C SER A 27 -23.60 0.65 -7.95
N ASN A 28 -23.98 0.16 -6.77
CA ASN A 28 -23.37 0.55 -5.49
C ASN A 28 -22.15 -0.30 -5.12
N ASN A 29 -21.83 -1.35 -5.89
CA ASN A 29 -20.58 -2.07 -5.73
C ASN A 29 -19.51 -1.35 -6.55
N SER A 30 -19.01 -0.22 -6.03
CA SER A 30 -17.78 0.37 -6.55
C SER A 30 -16.63 -0.61 -6.27
N MET A 31 -16.30 -1.42 -7.28
CA MET A 31 -15.00 -2.07 -7.32
C MET A 31 -13.97 -0.94 -7.34
N SER A 32 -13.28 -0.73 -6.22
CA SER A 32 -12.11 0.13 -6.18
C SER A 32 -11.22 -0.31 -7.32
N GLU A 33 -11.05 0.54 -8.32
CA GLU A 33 -10.11 0.31 -9.42
C GLU A 33 -8.75 0.02 -8.77
N ALA A 34 -8.24 -1.19 -8.95
CA ALA A 34 -6.91 -1.55 -8.51
C ALA A 34 -5.93 -0.83 -9.44
N THR A 35 -5.75 0.47 -9.21
CA THR A 35 -4.65 1.21 -9.80
C THR A 35 -3.36 0.54 -9.33
N CYS A 36 -2.49 0.19 -10.27
CA CYS A 36 -1.13 -0.25 -9.95
C CYS A 36 -0.46 0.88 -9.17
N ARG A 37 -0.35 0.72 -7.85
CA ARG A 37 0.42 1.63 -7.00
C ARG A 37 1.89 1.38 -7.27
N GLU A 38 2.58 2.39 -7.76
CA GLU A 38 4.03 2.38 -7.81
C GLU A 38 4.56 2.65 -6.39
N GLU A 39 5.27 1.66 -5.87
CA GLU A 39 5.96 1.75 -4.59
C GLU A 39 7.44 1.97 -4.89
N LYS A 40 7.97 3.12 -4.47
CA LYS A 40 9.38 3.45 -4.70
C LYS A 40 10.18 3.12 -3.46
N MET A 41 11.22 2.31 -3.65
CA MET A 41 12.15 1.92 -2.60
C MET A 41 13.40 2.79 -2.68
N THR A 42 13.72 3.49 -1.59
CA THR A 42 15.01 4.13 -1.41
C THR A 42 15.86 3.27 -0.50
N TRP A 43 16.87 2.62 -1.08
CA TRP A 43 17.81 1.84 -0.33
C TRP A 43 18.67 2.72 0.60
N GLY A 44 19.13 2.15 1.71
CA GLY A 44 20.09 2.79 2.60
C GLY A 44 19.48 3.90 3.43
N SER A 45 18.16 3.87 3.63
CA SER A 45 17.41 4.91 4.34
C SER A 45 16.34 4.31 5.24
N ALA A 46 16.00 5.05 6.29
CA ALA A 46 14.91 4.76 7.22
C ALA A 46 14.17 6.07 7.55
N LEU A 47 12.84 6.02 7.63
CA LEU A 47 12.03 7.10 8.17
C LEU A 47 11.93 6.91 9.68
N MET A 48 12.59 7.78 10.44
CA MET A 48 12.68 7.69 11.89
C MET A 48 11.54 8.45 12.57
N ASN A 49 11.25 8.16 13.85
CA ASN A 49 10.27 8.88 14.69
C ASN A 49 8.80 8.86 14.23
N HIS A 50 8.51 8.21 13.10
CA HIS A 50 7.15 8.03 12.56
C HIS A 50 6.67 6.58 12.64
N THR A 51 7.52 5.69 13.15
CA THR A 51 7.20 4.28 13.36
C THR A 51 6.15 4.14 14.45
N TYR A 52 5.02 3.56 14.11
CA TYR A 52 3.94 3.26 15.07
C TYR A 52 3.81 1.77 15.37
N LYS A 53 4.47 0.92 14.58
CA LYS A 53 4.38 -0.55 14.68
C LYS A 53 5.57 -1.20 13.97
N THR A 54 6.14 -2.24 14.58
CA THR A 54 7.18 -3.08 13.98
C THR A 54 6.63 -4.50 13.82
N VAL A 55 6.82 -5.10 12.64
CA VAL A 55 6.35 -6.47 12.34
C VAL A 55 7.44 -7.29 11.67
N HIS A 56 7.50 -8.59 11.98
CA HIS A 56 8.37 -9.52 11.27
C HIS A 56 7.79 -9.86 9.88
N ALA A 57 8.62 -10.04 8.87
CA ALA A 57 8.24 -10.55 7.55
C ALA A 57 9.40 -11.27 6.87
N ASP A 58 9.11 -12.41 6.25
CA ASP A 58 10.11 -13.27 5.62
C ASP A 58 10.95 -12.58 4.53
N ASN A 59 10.39 -11.52 3.92
CA ASN A 59 11.06 -10.70 2.92
C ASN A 59 10.36 -9.34 2.78
N PHE A 60 10.96 -8.48 1.96
CA PHE A 60 10.45 -7.16 1.59
C PHE A 60 8.99 -7.18 1.07
N VAL A 61 8.65 -8.14 0.21
CA VAL A 61 7.29 -8.26 -0.35
C VAL A 61 6.27 -8.57 0.75
N GLY A 62 6.65 -9.38 1.74
CA GLY A 62 5.85 -9.62 2.94
C GLY A 62 5.53 -8.34 3.70
N CYS A 63 6.50 -7.42 3.82
CA CYS A 63 6.28 -6.11 4.43
C CYS A 63 5.34 -5.23 3.62
N LEU A 64 5.51 -5.21 2.30
CA LEU A 64 4.62 -4.46 1.40
C LEU A 64 3.17 -4.94 1.54
N LEU A 65 2.93 -6.25 1.50
CA LEU A 65 1.60 -6.83 1.62
C LEU A 65 0.97 -6.51 2.98
N LYS A 66 1.73 -6.62 4.08
CA LYS A 66 1.23 -6.32 5.43
C LYS A 66 0.95 -4.82 5.61
N CYS A 67 1.78 -3.94 5.06
CA CYS A 67 1.54 -2.48 5.10
C CYS A 67 0.30 -2.11 4.27
N ASN A 68 0.07 -2.74 3.12
CA ASN A 68 -1.12 -2.50 2.30
C ASN A 68 -2.42 -2.97 2.97
N GLN A 69 -2.34 -3.98 3.85
CA GLN A 69 -3.47 -4.43 4.66
C GLN A 69 -3.74 -3.52 5.87
N ASP A 70 -2.78 -2.68 6.26
CA ASP A 70 -2.88 -1.79 7.41
C ASP A 70 -3.23 -0.36 6.95
N PRO A 71 -4.47 0.13 7.17
CA PRO A 71 -4.92 1.42 6.64
C PRO A 71 -4.19 2.62 7.26
N GLN A 72 -3.53 2.44 8.41
CA GLN A 72 -2.72 3.49 9.04
C GLN A 72 -1.32 3.59 8.41
N CYS A 73 -0.88 2.53 7.74
CA CYS A 73 0.44 2.50 7.14
C CYS A 73 0.47 3.53 6.01
N ARG A 74 1.50 4.36 5.98
CA ARG A 74 1.76 5.35 4.91
C ARG A 74 3.07 5.07 4.19
N SER A 75 4.06 4.56 4.91
CA SER A 75 5.31 4.01 4.38
C SER A 75 5.82 2.92 5.33
N PHE A 76 6.85 2.17 4.93
CA PHE A 76 7.55 1.27 5.85
C PHE A 76 9.06 1.29 5.63
N ASN A 77 9.81 1.03 6.70
CA ASN A 77 11.24 0.72 6.64
C ASN A 77 11.38 -0.80 6.65
N PHE A 78 12.24 -1.39 5.82
CA PHE A 78 12.57 -2.81 5.87
C PHE A 78 14.02 -3.02 6.31
N TRP A 79 14.20 -3.77 7.40
CA TRP A 79 15.50 -4.07 8.01
C TRP A 79 15.96 -5.47 7.62
N TRP A 80 16.86 -5.56 6.63
CA TRP A 80 17.31 -6.81 6.04
C TRP A 80 17.97 -7.77 7.04
N ASN A 81 18.68 -7.22 8.02
CA ASN A 81 19.36 -7.99 9.06
C ASN A 81 18.41 -8.62 10.10
N LYS A 82 17.19 -8.09 10.23
CA LYS A 82 16.19 -8.54 11.20
C LYS A 82 14.99 -9.22 10.57
N LEU A 83 14.82 -9.06 9.25
CA LEU A 83 13.60 -9.45 8.53
C LEU A 83 12.36 -8.83 9.19
N GLU A 84 12.47 -7.56 9.53
CA GLU A 84 11.41 -6.78 10.19
C GLU A 84 11.11 -5.54 9.36
N CYS A 85 9.87 -5.07 9.45
CA CYS A 85 9.47 -3.76 8.94
C CYS A 85 8.85 -2.87 10.00
N ASP A 86 9.29 -1.63 10.01
CA ASP A 86 8.70 -0.54 10.77
C ASP A 86 7.66 0.16 9.91
N PHE A 87 6.40 0.09 10.32
CA PHE A 87 5.32 0.81 9.67
C PHE A 87 5.29 2.24 10.18
N ASN A 88 5.23 3.16 9.23
CA ASN A 88 5.24 4.58 9.51
C ASN A 88 3.90 5.22 9.14
N ASN A 89 3.46 6.17 9.97
CA ASN A 89 2.25 6.97 9.72
C ASN A 89 2.52 8.20 8.83
N ALA A 90 3.77 8.35 8.37
CA ALA A 90 4.24 9.42 7.50
C ALA A 90 4.90 8.84 6.24
N THR A 91 5.26 9.69 5.29
CA THR A 91 6.05 9.35 4.10
C THR A 91 7.36 10.14 4.10
N LYS A 92 8.29 9.79 3.21
CA LYS A 92 9.48 10.62 2.92
C LYS A 92 9.10 12.08 2.64
N TYR A 93 7.99 12.32 1.94
CA TYR A 93 7.55 13.66 1.56
C TYR A 93 6.93 14.42 2.72
N SER A 94 6.09 13.77 3.55
CA SER A 94 5.46 14.44 4.69
C SER A 94 6.40 14.63 5.88
N ALA A 95 7.52 13.92 5.90
CA ALA A 95 8.47 13.90 7.02
C ALA A 95 9.93 13.82 6.53
N SER A 96 10.30 14.68 5.58
CA SER A 96 11.64 14.68 4.96
C SER A 96 12.78 14.83 5.97
N ALA A 97 12.61 15.66 7.00
CA ALA A 97 13.61 15.84 8.07
C ALA A 97 13.89 14.56 8.89
N SER A 98 12.96 13.61 8.89
CA SER A 98 13.09 12.34 9.60
C SER A 98 13.57 11.20 8.69
N PHE A 99 13.80 11.48 7.41
CA PHE A 99 14.28 10.52 6.43
C PHE A 99 15.81 10.52 6.44
N ILE A 100 16.40 9.50 7.07
CA ILE A 100 17.83 9.47 7.39
C ILE A 100 18.50 8.26 6.75
N CYS A 101 19.75 8.40 6.34
CA CYS A 101 20.52 7.28 5.82
C CYS A 101 20.82 6.25 6.93
N LYS A 102 20.52 4.98 6.66
CA LYS A 102 20.72 3.84 7.56
C LYS A 102 21.25 2.65 6.77
N VAL A 103 22.36 2.08 7.27
CA VAL A 103 22.87 0.80 6.77
C VAL A 103 21.86 -0.32 7.01
N ASN A 104 21.80 -1.28 6.09
CA ASN A 104 20.92 -2.46 6.16
C ASN A 104 19.41 -2.17 6.19
N CYS A 105 18.99 -0.99 5.75
CA CYS A 105 17.58 -0.60 5.70
C CYS A 105 17.20 -0.09 4.32
N ALA A 106 15.92 -0.19 3.98
CA ALA A 106 15.34 0.55 2.88
C ALA A 106 13.97 1.11 3.24
N CYS A 107 13.71 2.36 2.87
CA CYS A 107 12.40 2.99 2.96
C CYS A 107 11.60 2.73 1.71
N VAL A 108 10.33 2.38 1.86
CA VAL A 108 9.37 2.37 0.75
C VAL A 108 8.39 3.50 0.92
N HIS A 109 8.29 4.37 -0.07
CA HIS A 109 7.29 5.44 -0.09
C HIS A 109 6.32 5.26 -1.27
N ARG A 110 5.07 5.66 -1.01
CA ARG A 110 4.01 5.74 -2.02
C ARG A 110 4.19 7.04 -2.80
N ASP A 111 4.34 6.95 -4.12
CA ASP A 111 4.41 8.15 -4.96
C ASP A 111 3.01 8.75 -5.18
N MET A 112 2.94 10.08 -5.08
CA MET A 112 1.92 10.90 -5.72
C MET A 112 2.68 12.11 -6.30
N ASP A 113 2.95 12.02 -7.60
CA ASP A 113 3.40 13.01 -8.59
C ASP A 113 4.04 14.32 -8.10
N SER A 114 5.36 14.43 -8.28
CA SER A 114 6.06 15.45 -9.07
C SER A 114 7.52 15.55 -8.62
N GLU A 115 8.39 15.68 -9.63
CA GLU A 115 9.83 15.71 -9.50
C GLU A 115 10.34 16.87 -8.63
N GLU A 116 11.59 16.69 -8.20
CA GLU A 116 12.55 17.73 -7.84
C GLU A 116 12.55 18.21 -6.38
N TYR A 117 13.34 17.53 -5.56
CA TYR A 117 14.28 18.25 -4.71
C TYR A 117 15.59 17.47 -4.56
N SER A 118 16.65 18.10 -5.07
CA SER A 118 18.05 17.77 -4.96
C SER A 118 18.54 18.01 -3.54
N GLY A 119 19.18 17.02 -2.93
CA GLY A 119 19.85 17.15 -1.64
C GLY A 119 19.76 15.88 -0.83
N ASP A 120 20.91 15.22 -0.67
CA ASP A 120 21.17 14.06 0.20
C ASP A 120 20.92 12.69 -0.45
N ASP A 121 21.70 12.42 -1.51
CA ASP A 121 21.98 11.05 -1.95
C ASP A 121 22.54 10.24 -0.76
N CYS A 122 21.69 9.42 -0.15
CA CYS A 122 22.19 8.29 0.63
C CYS A 122 23.06 7.45 -0.30
N LEU A 123 24.36 7.38 0.00
CA LEU A 123 25.41 6.53 -0.59
C LEU A 123 25.01 5.92 -1.95
N GLY A 124 25.61 6.41 -3.04
CA GLY A 124 25.29 5.96 -4.40
C GLY A 124 25.23 4.42 -4.53
N ALA A 125 24.41 3.92 -5.45
CA ALA A 125 24.11 2.48 -5.60
C ALA A 125 25.35 1.55 -5.59
N ALA A 126 26.54 2.03 -6.00
CA ALA A 126 27.80 1.31 -5.90
C ALA A 126 28.27 1.07 -4.45
N ASP A 127 28.14 2.07 -3.58
CA ASP A 127 28.49 1.97 -2.15
C ASP A 127 27.55 1.02 -1.41
N MET A 128 26.29 0.98 -1.84
CA MET A 128 25.27 0.06 -1.35
C MET A 128 25.55 -1.41 -1.69
N VAL A 129 25.91 -1.70 -2.95
CA VAL A 129 26.30 -3.07 -3.38
C VAL A 129 27.57 -3.50 -2.67
N ASN A 130 28.53 -2.58 -2.50
CA ASN A 130 29.78 -2.87 -1.81
C ASN A 130 29.54 -3.13 -0.31
N GLU A 131 28.67 -2.38 0.35
CA GLU A 131 28.31 -2.63 1.75
C GLU A 131 27.46 -3.90 1.91
N ALA A 132 26.52 -4.15 0.99
CA ALA A 132 25.74 -5.39 0.95
C ALA A 132 26.64 -6.63 0.79
N ARG A 133 27.68 -6.51 -0.05
CA ARG A 133 28.71 -7.54 -0.22
C ARG A 133 29.55 -7.71 1.04
N LYS A 134 29.94 -6.63 1.74
CA LYS A 134 30.67 -6.72 3.02
C LYS A 134 29.86 -7.40 4.11
N GLN A 135 28.54 -7.22 4.10
CA GLN A 135 27.60 -7.82 5.06
C GLN A 135 27.09 -9.20 4.62
N ASN A 136 27.62 -9.75 3.51
CA ASN A 136 27.25 -11.05 2.94
C ASN A 136 25.73 -11.21 2.70
N MET A 137 25.06 -10.10 2.38
CA MET A 137 23.63 -10.10 2.07
C MET A 137 23.39 -10.70 0.68
N PRO A 138 22.28 -11.44 0.46
CA PRO A 138 21.91 -11.89 -0.88
C PRO A 138 21.59 -10.65 -1.73
N ILE A 139 22.42 -10.41 -2.74
CA ILE A 139 22.26 -9.33 -3.74
C ILE A 139 21.49 -9.89 -4.93
#